data_AF-A0A1M5NNY8-F1
#
_entry.id   AF-A0A1M5NNY8-F1
#
_cell.length_a   1.000
_cell.length_b   1.000
_cell.length_c   1.000
_cell.angle_alpha   90.00
_cell.angle_beta   90.00
_cell.angle_gamma   90.00
#
_symmetry.space_group_name_H-M   'P 1'
#
loop_
_entity.id
_entity.type
_entity.pdbx_description
1 polymer ?
#
loop_
_entity_poly.entity_id
_entity_poly.type
_entity_poly.pdbx_seq_one_letter_code
_entity_poly.pdbx_strand_id
1 'polypeptide(L)'
;MRGMIKKLKIGRHSDETINISLYYLRAQIIRNDADGLEHVEAIMRLRGLALDALSVPEKRNRRFRKGQLRQAILDELRKGPLTSRQIAEAIGHERNNFAHTLQALKARGVVQRDGRVWRLIAGSHYIADPAKDIRPKHEN
;
A
#
# COMPACT_ATOMS: atom_id res chain seq x y z
N MET A 1 -10.82 22.35 31.58
CA MET A 1 -11.11 22.82 30.19
C MET A 1 -12.13 21.87 29.56
N ARG A 2 -13.40 22.26 29.43
CA ARG A 2 -14.47 21.42 28.84
C ARG A 2 -14.43 21.58 27.32
N GLY A 3 -14.03 20.53 26.60
CA GLY A 3 -14.00 20.51 25.15
C GLY A 3 -15.41 20.70 24.54
N MET A 4 -15.50 21.56 23.53
CA MET A 4 -16.70 21.72 22.70
C MET A 4 -17.08 20.39 22.06
N ILE A 5 -18.12 19.74 22.57
CA ILE A 5 -18.79 18.68 21.82
C ILE A 5 -19.56 19.37 20.70
N LYS A 6 -18.98 19.40 19.50
CA LYS A 6 -19.68 19.85 18.29
C LYS A 6 -20.98 19.04 18.20
N LYS A 7 -22.14 19.71 18.17
CA LYS A 7 -23.45 19.07 17.95
C LYS A 7 -23.33 18.13 16.75
N LEU A 8 -23.41 16.82 17.01
CA LEU A 8 -23.50 15.81 15.97
C LEU A 8 -24.79 16.08 15.21
N LYS A 9 -24.66 16.48 13.94
CA LYS A 9 -25.80 16.63 13.03
C LYS A 9 -26.28 15.23 12.64
N ILE A 10 -27.13 14.65 13.48
CA ILE A 10 -27.84 13.40 13.23
C ILE A 10 -28.72 13.65 11.99
N GLY A 11 -28.41 12.97 10.87
CA GLY A 11 -29.06 13.16 9.57
C GLY A 11 -28.15 13.56 8.41
N ARG A 12 -26.84 13.76 8.64
CA ARG A 12 -25.91 14.12 7.55
C ARG A 12 -25.45 12.94 6.68
N HIS A 13 -25.56 11.72 7.21
CA HIS A 13 -25.01 10.52 6.56
C HIS A 13 -26.15 9.58 6.22
N SER A 14 -26.14 9.07 4.99
CA SER A 14 -27.07 8.01 4.58
C SER A 14 -26.82 6.75 5.40
N ASP A 15 -27.85 5.90 5.52
CA ASP A 15 -27.68 4.59 6.17
C ASP A 15 -26.61 3.74 5.50
N GLU A 16 -26.47 3.86 4.19
CA GLU A 16 -25.39 3.25 3.42
C GLU A 16 -24.01 3.74 3.90
N THR A 17 -23.83 5.04 4.09
CA THR A 17 -22.56 5.61 4.58
C THR A 17 -22.21 5.07 5.97
N ILE A 18 -23.21 4.93 6.84
CA ILE A 18 -23.02 4.41 8.19
C ILE A 18 -22.66 2.91 8.13
N ASN A 19 -23.34 2.13 7.29
CA ASN A 19 -23.06 0.71 7.12
C ASN A 19 -21.65 0.47 6.56
N ILE A 20 -21.25 1.24 5.55
CA ILE A 20 -19.88 1.23 5.00
C ILE A 20 -18.86 1.56 6.09
N SER A 21 -19.12 2.60 6.89
CA SER A 21 -18.22 3.00 7.97
C SER A 21 -18.06 1.90 9.03
N LEU A 22 -19.13 1.20 9.38
CA LEU A 22 -19.09 0.06 10.31
C LEU A 22 -18.28 -1.11 9.74
N TYR A 23 -18.40 -1.41 8.45
CA TYR A 23 -17.57 -2.42 7.79
C TYR A 23 -16.08 -2.07 7.87
N TYR A 24 -15.72 -0.82 7.57
CA TYR A 24 -14.34 -0.37 7.67
C TYR A 24 -13.82 -0.42 9.09
N LEU A 25 -14.63 0.00 10.07
CA LEU A 25 -14.26 -0.01 11.48
C LEU A 25 -14.02 -1.44 11.97
N ARG A 26 -14.93 -2.38 11.66
CA ARG A 26 -14.76 -3.81 11.98
C ARG A 26 -13.45 -4.37 11.39
N ALA A 27 -13.20 -4.12 10.11
CA ALA A 27 -11.98 -4.57 9.45
C ALA A 27 -10.72 -3.95 10.07
N GLN A 28 -10.77 -2.68 10.50
CA GLN A 28 -9.65 -2.02 11.14
C GLN A 28 -9.34 -2.59 12.53
N ILE A 29 -10.37 -2.87 13.33
CA ILE A 29 -10.25 -3.47 14.66
C ILE A 29 -9.58 -4.85 14.55
N ILE A 30 -10.08 -5.72 13.67
CA ILE A 30 -9.52 -7.06 13.43
C ILE A 30 -8.06 -6.99 12.93
N ARG A 31 -7.72 -6.04 12.05
CA ARG A 31 -6.36 -5.90 11.51
C ARG A 31 -5.33 -5.35 12.49
N ASN A 32 -5.79 -4.64 13.52
CA ASN A 32 -4.90 -3.98 14.48
C ASN A 32 -4.98 -4.61 15.87
N ASP A 33 -5.75 -5.70 16.03
CA ASP A 33 -6.00 -6.35 17.32
C ASP A 33 -6.44 -5.32 18.38
N ALA A 34 -7.38 -4.47 18.00
CA ALA A 34 -7.88 -3.39 18.85
C ALA A 34 -9.13 -3.83 19.63
N ASP A 35 -9.45 -3.11 20.70
CA ASP A 35 -10.64 -3.38 21.50
C ASP A 35 -11.93 -2.94 20.82
N GLY A 36 -13.06 -3.48 21.30
CA GLY A 36 -14.40 -2.98 20.95
C GLY A 36 -15.05 -3.65 19.74
N LEU A 37 -14.49 -4.76 19.23
CA LEU A 37 -15.08 -5.52 18.13
C LEU A 37 -16.53 -5.93 18.41
N GLU A 38 -16.80 -6.43 19.62
CA GLU A 38 -18.13 -6.86 20.04
C GLU A 38 -19.18 -5.74 19.94
N HIS A 39 -18.81 -4.52 20.34
CA HIS A 39 -19.69 -3.36 20.28
C HIS A 39 -20.03 -2.99 18.84
N VAL A 40 -19.03 -3.02 17.94
CA VAL A 40 -19.23 -2.74 16.53
C VAL A 40 -20.12 -3.80 15.89
N GLU A 41 -19.87 -5.08 16.19
CA GLU A 41 -20.70 -6.18 15.68
C GLU A 41 -22.14 -6.13 16.23
N ALA A 42 -22.35 -5.73 17.49
CA ALA A 42 -23.68 -5.52 18.05
C ALA A 42 -24.45 -4.42 17.29
N ILE A 43 -23.80 -3.29 17.00
CA ILE A 43 -24.41 -2.20 16.20
C ILE A 43 -24.74 -2.67 14.79
N MET A 44 -23.86 -3.48 14.18
CA MET A 44 -24.09 -4.04 12.85
C MET A 44 -25.27 -5.01 12.82
N ARG A 45 -25.42 -5.88 13.84
CA ARG A 45 -26.59 -6.78 13.98
C ARG A 45 -27.88 -5.99 14.17
N LEU A 46 -27.87 -4.95 15.01
CA LEU A 46 -29.02 -4.06 15.20
C LEU A 46 -29.44 -3.36 13.91
N ARG A 47 -28.51 -3.14 12.98
CA ARG A 47 -28.76 -2.58 11.65
C ARG A 47 -29.10 -3.63 10.58
N GLY A 48 -29.22 -4.91 10.94
CA GLY A 48 -29.55 -5.99 10.02
C GLY A 48 -28.42 -6.40 9.07
N LEU A 49 -27.16 -6.08 9.40
CA LEU A 49 -26.01 -6.45 8.57
C LEU A 49 -25.57 -7.89 8.86
N ALA A 50 -25.44 -8.71 7.82
CA ALA A 50 -24.99 -10.09 7.92
C ALA A 50 -23.46 -10.16 8.10
N LEU A 51 -23.01 -10.42 9.33
CA LEU A 51 -21.59 -10.47 9.69
C LEU A 51 -20.83 -11.64 9.05
N ASP A 52 -21.50 -12.79 8.90
CA ASP A 52 -20.89 -14.04 8.42
C ASP A 52 -20.60 -14.03 6.91
N ALA A 53 -21.31 -13.18 6.17
CA ALA A 53 -21.05 -12.97 4.74
C ALA A 53 -19.80 -12.10 4.48
N LEU A 54 -19.23 -11.49 5.53
CA LEU A 54 -18.18 -10.48 5.41
C LEU A 54 -16.84 -11.04 5.85
N SER A 55 -16.18 -11.70 4.91
CA SER A 55 -14.77 -12.04 5.04
C SER A 55 -13.95 -10.75 5.14
N VAL A 56 -13.23 -10.58 6.26
CA VAL A 56 -12.32 -9.45 6.46
C VAL A 56 -11.03 -9.78 5.72
N PRO A 57 -10.65 -9.00 4.68
CA PRO A 57 -9.43 -9.28 3.96
C PRO A 57 -8.24 -9.18 4.91
N GLU A 58 -7.46 -10.26 4.97
CA GLU A 58 -6.25 -10.34 5.78
C GLU A 58 -5.35 -9.14 5.54
N LYS A 59 -4.67 -8.70 6.59
CA LYS A 59 -3.65 -7.68 6.52
C LYS A 59 -2.50 -8.21 5.66
N ARG A 60 -2.54 -7.94 4.35
CA ARG A 60 -1.40 -8.22 3.47
C ARG A 60 -0.21 -7.43 4.01
N ASN A 61 0.74 -8.13 4.62
CA ASN A 61 2.02 -7.59 5.03
C ASN A 61 2.79 -7.15 3.79
N ARG A 62 2.52 -5.93 3.34
CA ARG A 62 3.35 -5.25 2.35
C ARG A 62 4.68 -4.95 3.04
N ARG A 63 5.62 -5.89 2.96
CA ARG A 63 7.01 -5.75 3.45
C ARG A 63 7.66 -4.45 2.94
N PHE A 64 7.20 -3.94 1.79
CA PHE A 64 7.56 -2.65 1.26
C PHE A 64 6.32 -1.77 1.07
N ARG A 65 6.33 -0.57 1.68
CA ARG A 65 5.34 0.49 1.36
C ARG A 65 5.52 0.97 -0.09
N LYS A 66 4.52 1.66 -0.63
CA LYS A 66 4.57 2.26 -1.98
C LYS A 66 5.87 3.08 -2.12
N GLY A 67 6.70 2.75 -3.11
CA GLY A 67 7.99 3.42 -3.37
C GLY A 67 9.20 2.88 -2.60
N GLN A 68 9.03 2.15 -1.50
CA GLN A 68 10.17 1.62 -0.71
C GLN A 68 10.91 0.50 -1.45
N LEU A 69 10.21 -0.36 -2.19
CA LEU A 69 10.86 -1.38 -3.02
C LEU A 69 11.77 -0.75 -4.07
N ARG A 70 11.34 0.38 -4.65
CA ARG A 70 12.12 1.11 -5.66
C ARG A 70 13.37 1.73 -5.06
N GLN A 71 13.27 2.34 -3.87
CA GLN A 71 14.45 2.86 -3.18
C GLN A 71 15.42 1.74 -2.82
N ALA A 72 14.94 0.64 -2.24
CA ALA A 72 15.80 -0.51 -1.92
C ALA A 72 16.56 -1.03 -3.15
N ILE A 73 15.90 -1.14 -4.31
CA ILE A 73 16.55 -1.52 -5.58
C ILE A 73 17.62 -0.50 -5.98
N LEU A 74 17.34 0.80 -5.87
CA LEU A 74 18.29 1.85 -6.24
C LEU A 74 19.47 1.89 -5.28
N ASP A 75 19.25 1.69 -3.98
CA ASP A 75 20.31 1.64 -2.97
C ASP A 75 21.25 0.46 -3.19
N GLU A 76 20.73 -0.71 -3.57
CA GLU A 76 21.57 -1.84 -3.96
C GLU A 76 22.35 -1.55 -5.26
N LEU A 77 21.71 -0.94 -6.26
CA LEU A 77 22.38 -0.56 -7.51
C LEU A 77 23.39 0.58 -7.36
N ARG A 78 23.32 1.37 -6.28
CA ARG A 78 24.36 2.37 -5.92
C ARG A 78 25.64 1.71 -5.46
N LYS A 79 25.55 0.55 -4.79
CA LYS A 79 26.74 -0.22 -4.34
C LYS A 79 27.49 -0.83 -5.52
N GLY A 80 26.78 -1.13 -6.60
CA GLY A 80 27.38 -1.63 -7.83
C GLY A 80 26.35 -2.22 -8.80
N PRO A 81 26.80 -2.58 -10.00
CA PRO A 81 25.94 -3.22 -10.98
C PRO A 81 25.57 -4.64 -10.52
N LEU A 82 24.28 -4.94 -10.41
CA LEU A 82 23.76 -6.20 -9.87
C LEU A 82 22.78 -6.87 -10.83
N THR A 83 22.75 -8.20 -10.81
CA THR A 83 21.74 -8.98 -11.53
C THR A 83 20.39 -8.96 -10.80
N SER A 84 19.29 -9.22 -11.50
CA SER A 84 17.96 -9.32 -10.86
C SER A 84 17.89 -10.38 -9.76
N ARG A 85 18.73 -11.42 -9.83
CA ARG A 85 18.82 -12.45 -8.79
C ARG A 85 19.49 -11.92 -7.53
N GLN A 86 20.62 -11.22 -7.68
CA GLN A 86 21.34 -10.62 -6.56
C GLN A 86 20.52 -9.51 -5.88
N ILE A 87 19.77 -8.71 -6.65
CA ILE A 87 18.87 -7.70 -6.09
C ILE A 87 17.75 -8.37 -5.26
N ALA A 88 17.16 -9.46 -5.77
CA ALA A 88 16.12 -10.18 -5.07
C ALA A 88 16.62 -10.84 -3.77
N GLU A 89 17.85 -11.35 -3.80
CA GLU A 89 18.53 -11.96 -2.65
C GLU A 89 18.90 -10.92 -1.59
N ALA A 90 19.50 -9.78 -2.00
CA ALA A 90 19.85 -8.69 -1.09
C ALA A 90 18.63 -8.05 -0.41
N ILE A 91 17.49 -7.99 -1.11
CA ILE A 91 16.24 -7.38 -0.61
C ILE A 91 15.35 -8.43 0.09
N GLY A 92 15.65 -9.73 -0.06
CA GLY A 92 14.88 -10.82 0.51
C GLY A 92 13.42 -10.85 0.04
N HIS A 93 13.19 -10.68 -1.27
CA HIS A 93 11.86 -10.64 -1.87
C HIS A 93 11.77 -11.53 -3.12
N GLU A 94 10.58 -12.05 -3.42
CA GLU A 94 10.30 -12.79 -4.65
C GLU A 94 10.64 -12.05 -5.95
N ARG A 95 11.28 -12.80 -6.86
CA ARG A 95 11.79 -12.35 -8.16
C ARG A 95 10.75 -11.67 -9.06
N ASN A 96 9.48 -12.09 -8.98
CA ASN A 96 8.41 -11.63 -9.87
C ASN A 96 8.05 -10.14 -9.68
N ASN A 97 8.21 -9.60 -8.47
CA ASN A 97 7.91 -8.19 -8.20
C ASN A 97 9.00 -7.21 -8.73
N PHE A 98 10.20 -7.71 -9.00
CA PHE A 98 11.32 -6.89 -9.46
C PHE A 98 11.27 -6.59 -10.94
N ALA A 99 10.80 -7.53 -11.77
CA ALA A 99 10.81 -7.37 -13.22
C ALA A 99 10.03 -6.12 -13.67
N HIS A 100 8.81 -5.94 -13.14
CA HIS A 100 8.00 -4.76 -13.44
C HIS A 100 8.61 -3.46 -12.91
N THR A 101 9.22 -3.50 -11.72
CA THR A 101 9.84 -2.32 -11.10
C THR A 101 11.11 -1.88 -11.84
N LEU A 102 11.95 -2.83 -12.24
CA LEU A 102 13.16 -2.58 -13.03
C LEU A 102 12.84 -2.08 -14.44
N GLN A 103 11.80 -2.61 -15.09
CA GLN A 103 11.34 -2.08 -16.37
C GLN A 103 10.81 -0.64 -16.25
N ALA A 104 10.05 -0.34 -15.20
CA ALA A 104 9.60 1.03 -14.93
C ALA A 104 10.77 1.99 -14.64
N LEU A 105 11.81 1.52 -13.94
CA LEU A 105 13.04 2.28 -13.72
C LEU A 105 13.83 2.52 -15.01
N LYS A 106 13.86 1.52 -15.91
CA LYS A 106 14.48 1.62 -17.23
C LYS A 106 13.75 2.64 -18.11
N ALA A 107 12.43 2.56 -18.17
CA ALA A 107 11.59 3.50 -18.92
C ALA A 107 11.75 4.95 -18.45
N ARG A 108 12.08 5.15 -17.16
CA ARG A 108 12.36 6.46 -16.56
C ARG A 108 13.81 6.94 -16.74
N GLY A 109 14.67 6.17 -17.43
CA GLY A 109 16.07 6.54 -17.65
C GLY A 109 16.92 6.55 -16.38
N VAL A 110 16.52 5.82 -15.34
CA VAL A 110 17.26 5.78 -14.05
C VAL A 110 18.27 4.64 -14.04
N VAL A 111 17.90 3.50 -14.63
CA VAL A 111 18.74 2.30 -14.71
C VAL A 111 18.86 1.84 -16.15
N GLN A 112 20.00 1.25 -16.47
CA GLN A 112 20.26 0.60 -17.75
C GLN A 112 20.45 -0.89 -17.51
N ARG A 113 19.98 -1.69 -18.46
CA ARG A 113 20.26 -3.13 -18.50
C ARG A 113 21.41 -3.38 -19.45
N ASP A 114 22.48 -3.96 -18.94
CA ASP A 114 23.64 -4.41 -19.70
C ASP A 114 23.69 -5.95 -19.63
N GLY A 115 23.13 -6.60 -20.65
CA GLY A 115 22.91 -8.05 -20.68
C GLY A 115 22.04 -8.55 -19.53
N ARG A 116 22.65 -9.18 -18.53
CA ARG A 116 21.98 -9.71 -17.32
C ARG A 116 22.11 -8.81 -16.09
N VAL A 117 22.89 -7.74 -16.21
CA VAL A 117 23.23 -6.86 -15.09
C VAL A 117 22.46 -5.54 -15.24
N TRP A 118 21.99 -5.02 -14.11
CA TRP A 118 21.38 -3.71 -14.03
C TRP A 118 22.39 -2.75 -13.43
N ARG A 119 22.47 -1.55 -13.98
CA ARG A 119 23.35 -0.48 -13.50
C ARG A 119 22.60 0.84 -13.45
N LEU A 120 23.00 1.72 -12.55
CA LEU A 120 22.53 3.10 -12.56
C LEU A 120 23.12 3.86 -13.74
N ILE A 121 22.34 4.76 -14.33
CA ILE A 121 22.85 5.70 -15.34
C ILE A 121 23.50 6.86 -14.59
N ALA A 122 24.80 7.07 -14.80
CA ALA A 122 25.55 8.17 -14.20
C ALA A 122 24.94 9.51 -14.62
N GLY A 123 24.50 10.31 -13.65
CA GLY A 123 23.77 11.58 -13.87
C GLY A 123 22.29 11.55 -13.48
N SER A 124 21.73 10.37 -13.16
CA SER A 124 20.36 10.28 -12.62
C SER A 124 20.35 10.68 -11.14
N HIS A 125 20.17 11.98 -10.85
CA HIS A 125 19.78 12.46 -9.53
C HIS A 125 18.32 12.05 -9.29
N TYR A 126 18.11 10.80 -8.87
CA TYR A 126 16.79 10.31 -8.53
C TYR A 126 16.35 10.88 -7.17
N ILE A 127 15.80 12.09 -7.18
CA ILE A 127 15.02 12.61 -6.06
C ILE A 127 13.69 11.87 -6.09
N ALA A 128 13.41 11.11 -5.03
CA ALA A 128 12.13 10.43 -4.89
C ALA A 128 11.03 11.50 -4.70
N ASP A 129 10.48 12.01 -5.80
CA ASP A 129 9.34 12.90 -5.77
C ASP A 129 8.06 12.06 -5.68
N PRO A 130 7.38 12.01 -4.51
CA PRO A 130 6.17 11.20 -4.34
C PRO A 130 5.00 11.69 -5.22
N ALA A 131 5.08 12.90 -5.79
CA ALA A 131 4.00 13.50 -6.57
C ALA A 131 3.96 13.08 -8.06
N LYS A 132 5.09 12.63 -8.64
CA LYS A 132 5.17 12.22 -10.07
C LYS A 132 4.84 10.75 -10.35
N ASP A 133 4.39 10.00 -9.35
CA ASP A 133 4.04 8.58 -9.47
C ASP A 133 2.52 8.35 -9.68
N ILE A 134 1.89 9.24 -10.44
CA ILE A 134 0.55 9.06 -11.01
C ILE A 134 0.76 8.36 -12.36
N ARG A 135 0.59 7.03 -12.39
CA ARG A 135 0.41 6.34 -13.68
C ARG A 135 -0.89 6.84 -14.31
N PRO A 136 -0.97 7.05 -15.63
CA PRO A 136 -2.25 7.19 -16.30
C PRO A 136 -3.04 5.90 -16.04
N LYS A 137 -4.28 6.06 -15.56
CA LYS A 137 -5.23 4.96 -15.44
C LYS A 137 -5.45 4.44 -16.85
N HIS A 138 -5.03 3.21 -17.14
CA HIS A 138 -5.56 2.49 -18.29
C HIS A 138 -7.00 2.15 -17.94
N GLU A 139 -7.90 2.94 -18.49
CA GLU A 139 -9.33 2.70 -18.59
C GLU A 139 -9.50 1.53 -19.56
N ASN A 140 -10.12 0.46 -19.07
CA ASN A 140 -10.61 -0.67 -19.85
C ASN A 140 -12.13 -0.65 -19.71
#